data_AF-A0A2D7BTC7-F1
#
_entry.id   AF-A0A2D7BTC7-F1
#
_cell.length_a   1.000
_cell.length_b   1.000
_cell.length_c   1.000
_cell.angle_alpha   90.00
_cell.angle_beta   90.00
_cell.angle_gamma   90.00
#
_symmetry.space_group_name_H-M   'P 1'
#
loop_
_entity.id
_entity.type
_entity.pdbx_description
1 polymer ?
#
loop_
_entity_poly.entity_id
_entity_poly.type
_entity_poly.pdbx_seq_one_letter_code
_entity_poly.pdbx_strand_id
1 'polypeptide(L)'
;MTDWDEMYGETFCVYPWLSLMVNTSGSIDFCCIAKPSVLRGDDGKILDINKTTLKQAWNGKDMRDIRMAMMQGEEVSSCKHCYLQEEVGKKSFRQMHNEEWERRIGEDAIHQRIEASYENDFGLPDHDPLYLDLRLGNLCNLSCRMCNSFNSSTIAKEDAKLTDVEEDYTRIQEKTYGKRPDWINSKEYREKFDADDFWADIYEWMPKLRKVYMTGGEPTMIQNNMQFLDYAAEKGHSKHINVFMNTNCTNANQKFLDSISKFESVDINASLDGIGVVNEFIRGTKSWDIILRNYKSILSLPNVASNISPVLQIYNLNRIHEILYLANDLGEEFYAGKPGLEWKSIGVDILINTHPPYLDVRNLPVEMRQDAKNRLLEFKDKCNILYEKNWLIKNSVDGIVGYLEQPQLDTWKEQLQDFVKMTETWDRQRNTNFSIVDDKLYEDIRKLVE
;
A
#
# COMPACT_ATOMS: atom_id res chain seq x y z
N MET A 1 17.89 21.29 1.24
CA MET A 1 16.67 21.07 0.46
C MET A 1 15.95 22.38 0.41
N THR A 2 15.35 22.65 -0.74
CA THR A 2 14.62 23.89 -1.02
C THR A 2 13.45 24.04 -0.04
N ASP A 3 13.24 25.26 0.42
CA ASP A 3 12.03 25.61 1.17
C ASP A 3 10.90 25.88 0.16
N TRP A 4 10.22 24.80 -0.22
CA TRP A 4 9.13 24.86 -1.19
C TRP A 4 7.91 25.65 -0.68
N ASP A 5 7.75 25.73 0.65
CA ASP A 5 6.64 26.46 1.27
C ASP A 5 6.89 27.97 1.18
N GLU A 6 8.13 28.41 1.40
CA GLU A 6 8.53 29.81 1.16
C GLU A 6 8.41 30.19 -0.32
N MET A 7 8.73 29.28 -1.24
CA MET A 7 8.81 29.59 -2.67
C MET A 7 7.46 29.55 -3.40
N TYR A 8 6.62 28.54 -3.11
CA TYR A 8 5.36 28.30 -3.83
C TYR A 8 4.14 28.20 -2.91
N GLY A 9 4.31 28.41 -1.61
CA GLY A 9 3.25 28.41 -0.62
C GLY A 9 3.06 27.06 0.08
N GLU A 10 2.45 27.10 1.27
CA GLU A 10 2.27 25.94 2.17
C GLU A 10 1.42 24.82 1.56
N THR A 11 0.64 25.11 0.51
CA THR A 11 -0.19 24.14 -0.20
C THR A 11 0.54 23.39 -1.30
N PHE A 12 1.75 23.83 -1.69
CA PHE A 12 2.48 23.28 -2.83
C PHE A 12 2.90 21.82 -2.60
N CYS A 13 2.51 20.97 -3.54
CA CYS A 13 2.93 19.58 -3.62
C CYS A 13 3.43 19.33 -5.04
N VAL A 14 4.62 18.78 -5.21
CA VAL A 14 5.16 18.52 -6.55
C VAL A 14 4.46 17.36 -7.28
N TYR A 15 3.70 16.52 -6.56
CA TYR A 15 3.10 15.29 -7.08
C TYR A 15 2.20 15.49 -8.32
N PRO A 16 1.27 16.47 -8.37
CA PRO A 16 0.45 16.73 -9.56
C PRO A 16 1.25 17.12 -10.82
N TRP A 17 2.53 17.51 -10.69
CA TRP A 17 3.44 17.79 -11.82
C TRP A 17 4.27 16.58 -12.25
N LEU A 18 4.25 15.48 -11.49
CA LEU A 18 5.13 14.33 -11.69
C LEU A 18 4.42 12.98 -11.76
N SER A 19 3.24 12.83 -11.15
CA SER A 19 2.62 11.54 -10.87
C SER A 19 1.21 11.39 -11.44
N LEU A 20 0.93 10.21 -11.98
CA LEU A 20 -0.43 9.77 -12.31
C LEU A 20 -0.67 8.36 -11.76
N MET A 21 -1.87 8.11 -11.25
CA MET A 21 -2.26 6.82 -10.68
C MET A 21 -3.40 6.20 -11.48
N VAL A 22 -3.34 4.88 -11.66
CA VAL A 22 -4.41 4.04 -12.17
C VAL A 22 -4.79 3.07 -11.06
N ASN A 23 -6.03 3.15 -10.59
CA ASN A 23 -6.52 2.34 -9.49
C ASN A 23 -6.99 0.94 -9.96
N THR A 24 -7.19 0.01 -9.02
CA THR A 24 -7.70 -1.35 -9.32
C THR A 24 -9.06 -1.31 -10.01
N SER A 25 -9.87 -0.28 -9.71
CA SER A 25 -11.14 -0.01 -10.36
C SER A 25 -11.01 0.49 -11.80
N GLY A 26 -9.81 0.83 -12.28
CA GLY A 26 -9.51 1.53 -13.54
C GLY A 26 -9.78 3.04 -13.53
N SER A 27 -10.17 3.62 -12.39
CA SER A 27 -10.20 5.08 -12.24
C SER A 27 -8.79 5.67 -12.33
N ILE A 28 -8.72 6.88 -12.86
CA ILE A 28 -7.48 7.66 -12.92
C ILE A 28 -7.49 8.66 -11.75
N ASP A 29 -6.41 8.68 -10.99
CA ASP A 29 -6.28 9.40 -9.73
C ASP A 29 -4.98 10.23 -9.74
N PHE A 30 -4.92 11.33 -8.98
CA PHE A 30 -3.72 12.20 -8.93
C PHE A 30 -2.76 11.89 -7.77
N CYS A 31 -3.21 11.17 -6.75
CA CYS A 31 -2.41 10.88 -5.57
C CYS A 31 -2.98 9.69 -4.79
N CYS A 32 -2.13 8.78 -4.31
CA CYS A 32 -2.55 7.63 -3.51
C CYS A 32 -2.96 7.96 -2.06
N ILE A 33 -2.63 9.16 -1.57
CA ILE A 33 -2.92 9.62 -0.20
C ILE A 33 -4.20 10.46 -0.14
N ALA A 34 -4.51 11.18 -1.23
CA ALA A 34 -5.63 12.10 -1.30
C ALA A 34 -6.98 11.38 -1.17
N LYS A 35 -7.97 12.03 -0.53
CA LYS A 35 -9.30 11.46 -0.32
C LYS A 35 -10.40 12.52 -0.54
N PRO A 36 -11.23 12.41 -1.59
CA PRO A 36 -11.09 11.49 -2.73
C PRO A 36 -9.96 11.89 -3.68
N SER A 37 -9.26 10.93 -4.26
CA SER A 37 -8.14 11.12 -5.20
C SER A 37 -8.53 11.07 -6.68
N VAL A 38 -9.74 10.62 -6.97
CA VAL A 38 -10.21 10.35 -8.34
C VAL A 38 -10.39 11.64 -9.14
N LEU A 39 -9.85 11.64 -10.37
CA LEU A 39 -10.01 12.75 -11.31
C LEU A 39 -11.35 12.67 -12.03
N ARG A 40 -11.91 13.84 -12.34
CA ARG A 40 -13.16 13.99 -13.09
C ARG A 40 -12.96 14.87 -14.33
N GLY A 41 -13.77 14.59 -15.34
CA GLY A 41 -13.84 15.40 -16.56
C GLY A 41 -14.76 16.61 -16.40
N ASP A 42 -14.91 17.37 -17.47
CA ASP A 42 -15.78 18.57 -17.51
C ASP A 42 -17.25 18.26 -17.21
N ASP A 43 -17.70 17.03 -17.47
CA ASP A 43 -19.05 16.56 -17.18
C ASP A 43 -19.23 16.05 -15.74
N GLY A 44 -18.20 16.21 -14.89
CA GLY A 44 -18.18 15.77 -13.50
C GLY A 44 -18.07 14.25 -13.31
N LYS A 45 -17.95 13.47 -14.39
CA LYS A 45 -17.80 12.01 -14.30
C LYS A 45 -16.36 11.62 -14.02
N ILE A 46 -16.20 10.48 -13.34
CA ILE A 46 -14.90 9.87 -13.08
C ILE A 46 -14.20 9.55 -14.40
N LEU A 47 -12.93 9.94 -14.50
CA LEU A 47 -12.04 9.50 -15.58
C LEU A 47 -11.66 8.04 -15.34
N ASP A 48 -11.96 7.18 -16.31
CA ASP A 48 -11.67 5.75 -16.29
C ASP A 48 -10.96 5.38 -17.59
N ILE A 49 -9.99 4.46 -17.48
CA ILE A 49 -9.14 4.03 -18.61
C ILE A 49 -9.93 3.41 -19.78
N ASN A 50 -11.19 3.01 -19.60
CA ASN A 50 -12.07 2.59 -20.70
C ASN A 50 -12.48 3.71 -21.65
N LYS A 51 -12.43 4.96 -21.20
CA LYS A 51 -13.03 6.11 -21.90
C LYS A 51 -12.09 7.30 -22.03
N THR A 52 -11.02 7.32 -21.26
CA THR A 52 -10.10 8.45 -21.15
C THR A 52 -8.68 7.92 -21.25
N THR A 53 -7.88 8.45 -22.17
CA THR A 53 -6.45 8.11 -22.22
C THR A 53 -5.71 8.75 -21.05
N LEU A 54 -4.54 8.23 -20.70
CA LEU A 54 -3.77 8.78 -19.59
C LEU A 54 -3.32 10.22 -19.88
N LYS A 55 -2.96 10.53 -21.12
CA LYS A 55 -2.63 11.90 -21.56
C LYS A 55 -3.79 12.87 -21.40
N GLN A 56 -5.02 12.43 -21.72
CA GLN A 56 -6.21 13.25 -21.53
C GLN A 56 -6.45 13.54 -20.05
N ALA A 57 -6.25 12.55 -19.16
CA ALA A 57 -6.38 12.77 -17.73
C ALA A 57 -5.24 13.64 -17.17
N TRP A 58 -4.00 13.46 -17.64
CA TRP A 58 -2.81 14.23 -17.24
C TRP A 58 -2.95 15.74 -17.48
N ASN A 59 -3.66 16.10 -18.55
CA ASN A 59 -3.97 17.47 -18.94
C ASN A 59 -5.46 17.82 -18.75
N GLY A 60 -6.19 16.98 -18.01
CA GLY A 60 -7.62 17.13 -17.78
C GLY A 60 -7.92 18.31 -16.86
N LYS A 61 -9.19 18.74 -16.85
CA LYS A 61 -9.65 19.88 -16.03
C LYS A 61 -9.27 19.74 -14.55
N ASP A 62 -9.64 18.63 -13.91
CA ASP A 62 -9.36 18.46 -12.47
C ASP A 62 -7.86 18.51 -12.14
N MET A 63 -7.00 17.93 -12.99
CA MET A 63 -5.55 17.98 -12.77
C MET A 63 -5.00 19.41 -12.89
N ARG A 64 -5.50 20.19 -13.87
CA ARG A 64 -5.17 21.61 -14.03
C ARG A 64 -5.66 22.44 -12.86
N ASP A 65 -6.90 22.23 -12.41
CA ASP A 65 -7.48 22.93 -11.26
C ASP A 65 -6.70 22.66 -9.97
N ILE A 66 -6.25 21.42 -9.74
CA ILE A 66 -5.42 21.06 -8.59
C ILE A 66 -4.08 21.82 -8.63
N ARG A 67 -3.40 21.83 -9.78
CA ARG A 67 -2.14 22.56 -9.96
C ARG A 67 -2.35 24.06 -9.75
N MET A 68 -3.41 24.64 -10.32
CA MET A 68 -3.76 26.04 -10.17
C MET A 68 -4.02 26.41 -8.71
N ALA A 69 -4.88 25.66 -8.01
CA ALA A 69 -5.21 25.90 -6.61
C ALA A 69 -3.94 25.88 -5.74
N MET A 70 -3.08 24.86 -5.91
CA MET A 70 -1.83 24.78 -5.16
C MET A 70 -0.90 25.97 -5.41
N MET A 71 -0.82 26.46 -6.65
CA MET A 71 -0.01 27.63 -7.02
C MET A 71 -0.60 28.97 -6.54
N GLN A 72 -1.90 29.00 -6.25
CA GLN A 72 -2.59 30.16 -5.68
C GLN A 72 -2.57 30.18 -4.15
N GLY A 73 -1.96 29.17 -3.51
CA GLY A 73 -1.98 29.03 -2.05
C GLY A 73 -3.32 28.49 -1.52
N GLU A 74 -4.16 27.92 -2.38
CA GLU A 74 -5.48 27.40 -2.01
C GLU A 74 -5.40 25.93 -1.59
N GLU A 75 -6.02 25.60 -0.45
CA GLU A 75 -6.09 24.22 0.01
C GLU A 75 -6.93 23.35 -0.93
N VAL A 76 -6.33 22.28 -1.44
CA VAL A 76 -7.06 21.26 -2.18
C VAL A 76 -7.78 20.36 -1.18
N SER A 77 -9.11 20.36 -1.22
CA SER A 77 -9.95 19.66 -0.22
C SER A 77 -9.62 18.16 -0.06
N SER A 78 -9.15 17.50 -1.12
CA SER A 78 -8.72 16.11 -1.10
C SER A 78 -7.39 15.86 -0.36
N CYS A 79 -6.59 16.92 -0.14
CA CYS A 79 -5.26 16.86 0.48
C CYS A 79 -5.28 17.10 2.00
N LYS A 80 -6.45 17.21 2.63
CA LYS A 80 -6.64 17.46 4.07
C LYS A 80 -5.81 16.58 5.00
N HIS A 81 -5.51 15.35 4.59
CA HIS A 81 -4.67 14.46 5.41
C HIS A 81 -3.26 15.02 5.60
N CYS A 82 -2.66 15.61 4.56
CA CYS A 82 -1.35 16.23 4.66
C CYS A 82 -1.39 17.50 5.51
N TYR A 83 -2.37 18.37 5.28
CA TYR A 83 -2.53 19.60 6.06
C TYR A 83 -2.74 19.31 7.55
N LEU A 84 -3.53 18.29 7.88
CA LEU A 84 -3.70 17.84 9.27
C LEU A 84 -2.39 17.32 9.88
N GLN A 85 -1.56 16.59 9.13
CA GLN A 85 -0.26 16.16 9.62
C GLN A 85 0.62 17.37 9.95
N GLU A 86 0.65 18.37 9.08
CA GLU A 86 1.44 19.60 9.25
C GLU A 86 0.96 20.43 10.44
N GLU A 87 -0.35 20.63 10.59
CA GLU A 87 -0.96 21.37 11.70
C GLU A 87 -0.58 20.77 13.07
N VAL A 88 -0.46 19.45 13.16
CA VAL A 88 -0.05 18.76 14.40
C VAL A 88 1.47 18.59 14.54
N GLY A 89 2.25 19.29 13.72
CA GLY A 89 3.72 19.31 13.76
C GLY A 89 4.38 18.03 13.21
N LYS A 90 3.65 17.22 12.44
CA LYS A 90 4.20 16.05 11.74
C LYS A 90 4.60 16.43 10.33
N LYS A 91 5.69 15.80 9.88
CA LYS A 91 6.07 15.83 8.47
C LYS A 91 5.02 15.09 7.63
N SER A 92 4.43 15.77 6.66
CA SER A 92 3.38 15.19 5.82
C SER A 92 3.90 14.44 4.62
N PHE A 93 3.02 13.66 3.97
CA PHE A 93 3.32 13.08 2.66
C PHE A 93 3.64 14.13 1.60
N ARG A 94 3.02 15.31 1.63
CA ARG A 94 3.34 16.43 0.72
C ARG A 94 4.81 16.82 0.83
N GLN A 95 5.26 17.11 2.05
CA GLN A 95 6.65 17.48 2.32
C GLN A 95 7.60 16.34 1.95
N MET A 96 7.27 15.10 2.30
CA MET A 96 8.09 13.93 1.91
C MET A 96 8.19 13.75 0.39
N HIS A 97 7.11 13.99 -0.35
CA HIS A 97 7.14 13.93 -1.82
C HIS A 97 7.99 15.05 -2.42
N ASN A 98 7.88 16.29 -1.92
CA ASN A 98 8.72 17.40 -2.38
C ASN A 98 10.21 17.06 -2.21
N GLU A 99 10.59 16.56 -1.03
CA GLU A 99 11.97 16.14 -0.77
C GLU A 99 12.43 14.95 -1.62
N GLU A 100 11.59 13.93 -1.80
CA GLU A 100 11.93 12.77 -2.64
C GLU A 100 12.23 13.22 -4.06
N TRP A 101 11.36 14.03 -4.64
CA TRP A 101 11.46 14.43 -6.03
C TRP A 101 12.53 15.49 -6.26
N GLU A 102 12.76 16.41 -5.34
CA GLU A 102 13.92 17.32 -5.39
C GLU A 102 15.22 16.51 -5.43
N ARG A 103 15.37 15.49 -4.58
CA ARG A 103 16.57 14.62 -4.60
C ARG A 103 16.69 13.82 -5.89
N ARG A 104 15.57 13.44 -6.50
CA ARG A 104 15.54 12.53 -7.66
C ARG A 104 15.76 13.25 -8.98
N ILE A 105 15.18 14.43 -9.17
CA ILE A 105 15.21 15.15 -10.45
C ILE A 105 15.87 16.53 -10.37
N GLY A 106 16.17 17.01 -9.16
CA GLY A 106 16.72 18.33 -8.93
C GLY A 106 15.65 19.43 -8.89
N GLU A 107 15.98 20.50 -8.19
CA GLU A 107 15.19 21.72 -8.06
C GLU A 107 14.86 22.34 -9.44
N ASP A 108 15.86 22.49 -10.31
CA ASP A 108 15.68 23.07 -11.66
C ASP A 108 14.63 22.34 -12.51
N ALA A 109 14.60 21.01 -12.44
CA ALA A 109 13.63 20.22 -13.22
C ALA A 109 12.20 20.36 -12.68
N ILE A 110 12.06 20.63 -11.38
CA ILE A 110 10.76 20.96 -10.76
C ILE A 110 10.32 22.35 -11.23
N HIS A 111 11.19 23.35 -11.18
CA HIS A 111 10.89 24.71 -11.65
C HIS A 111 10.45 24.72 -13.11
N GLN A 112 11.18 24.05 -14.00
CA GLN A 112 10.83 23.97 -15.43
C GLN A 112 9.41 23.42 -15.65
N ARG A 113 8.99 22.42 -14.86
CA ARG A 113 7.64 21.87 -14.95
C ARG A 113 6.59 22.84 -14.42
N ILE A 114 6.87 23.55 -13.35
CA ILE A 114 5.95 24.55 -12.79
C ILE A 114 5.77 25.70 -13.79
N GLU A 115 6.87 26.24 -14.31
CA GLU A 115 6.86 27.29 -15.33
C GLU A 115 6.11 26.85 -16.59
N ALA A 116 6.44 25.67 -17.14
CA ALA A 116 5.74 25.12 -18.28
C ALA A 116 4.25 24.93 -18.02
N SER A 117 3.85 24.56 -16.80
CA SER A 117 2.44 24.46 -16.45
C SER A 117 1.75 25.82 -16.48
N TYR A 118 2.37 26.86 -15.92
CA TYR A 118 1.81 28.20 -15.90
C TYR A 118 1.59 28.76 -17.31
N GLU A 119 2.54 28.52 -18.22
CA GLU A 119 2.47 28.93 -19.63
C GLU A 119 1.35 28.22 -20.42
N ASN A 120 0.88 27.07 -19.93
CA ASN A 120 -0.07 26.20 -20.62
C ASN A 120 -1.38 25.98 -19.85
N ASP A 121 -1.88 27.01 -19.14
CA ASP A 121 -3.14 26.94 -18.39
C ASP A 121 -3.13 25.77 -17.38
N PHE A 122 -2.02 25.64 -16.65
CA PHE A 122 -1.71 24.55 -15.71
C PHE A 122 -1.66 23.14 -16.34
N GLY A 123 -1.69 23.04 -17.67
CA GLY A 123 -1.42 21.82 -18.44
C GLY A 123 0.08 21.55 -18.61
N LEU A 124 0.43 20.30 -18.88
CA LEU A 124 1.79 19.82 -19.16
C LEU A 124 1.81 19.00 -20.47
N PRO A 125 1.49 19.61 -21.63
CA PRO A 125 1.41 18.89 -22.90
C PRO A 125 2.77 18.36 -23.37
N ASP A 126 3.86 19.06 -23.04
CA ASP A 126 5.23 18.73 -23.44
C ASP A 126 6.06 18.10 -22.31
N HIS A 127 5.41 17.76 -21.18
CA HIS A 127 6.08 17.20 -20.00
C HIS A 127 5.35 15.95 -19.51
N ASP A 128 5.94 14.80 -19.81
CA ASP A 128 5.43 13.50 -19.38
C ASP A 128 5.53 13.31 -17.85
N PRO A 129 4.65 12.50 -17.26
CA PRO A 129 4.81 12.02 -15.89
C PRO A 129 6.16 11.31 -15.68
N LEU A 130 6.74 11.50 -14.50
CA LEU A 130 7.96 10.80 -14.08
C LEU A 130 7.64 9.62 -13.14
N TYR A 131 6.40 9.50 -12.69
CA TYR A 131 5.95 8.46 -11.79
C TYR A 131 4.55 7.94 -12.13
N LEU A 132 4.43 6.63 -12.23
CA LEU A 132 3.15 5.94 -12.39
C LEU A 132 2.88 5.02 -11.19
N ASP A 133 1.73 5.18 -10.54
CA ASP A 133 1.16 4.18 -9.62
C ASP A 133 0.17 3.32 -10.43
N LEU A 134 0.58 2.10 -10.75
CA LEU A 134 -0.13 1.18 -11.63
C LEU A 134 -0.73 0.03 -10.82
N ARG A 135 -2.04 0.08 -10.58
CA ARG A 135 -2.81 -0.98 -9.93
C ARG A 135 -3.66 -1.70 -10.98
N LEU A 136 -2.99 -2.51 -11.80
CA LEU A 136 -3.54 -3.08 -13.04
C LEU A 136 -4.44 -4.29 -12.78
N GLY A 137 -5.49 -4.08 -11.97
CA GLY A 137 -6.50 -5.08 -11.62
C GLY A 137 -6.36 -5.64 -10.21
N ASN A 138 -7.30 -6.53 -9.88
CA ASN A 138 -7.45 -7.11 -8.54
C ASN A 138 -7.06 -8.59 -8.47
N LEU A 139 -6.40 -9.15 -9.49
CA LEU A 139 -6.00 -10.56 -9.49
C LEU A 139 -5.07 -10.84 -8.31
N CYS A 140 -5.53 -11.62 -7.35
CA CYS A 140 -4.79 -11.99 -6.15
C CYS A 140 -5.11 -13.44 -5.77
N ASN A 141 -4.10 -14.17 -5.29
CA ASN A 141 -4.18 -15.58 -4.93
C ASN A 141 -4.40 -15.83 -3.43
N LEU A 142 -4.57 -14.78 -2.62
CA LEU A 142 -4.76 -14.86 -1.17
C LEU A 142 -6.13 -14.34 -0.75
N SER A 143 -6.60 -14.81 0.41
CA SER A 143 -7.88 -14.42 1.02
C SER A 143 -7.67 -13.67 2.34
N CYS A 144 -6.84 -12.63 2.34
CA CYS A 144 -6.50 -11.92 3.57
C CYS A 144 -7.74 -11.35 4.29
N ARG A 145 -7.82 -11.55 5.61
CA ARG A 145 -9.01 -11.21 6.43
C ARG A 145 -9.32 -9.71 6.54
N MET A 146 -8.35 -8.85 6.29
CA MET A 146 -8.53 -7.39 6.22
C MET A 146 -8.82 -6.88 4.79
N CYS A 147 -8.79 -7.76 3.77
CA CYS A 147 -8.94 -7.37 2.38
C CYS A 147 -10.42 -7.34 1.95
N ASN A 148 -10.68 -6.91 0.71
CA ASN A 148 -12.02 -6.74 0.16
C ASN A 148 -12.10 -7.14 -1.33
N SER A 149 -13.34 -7.27 -1.82
CA SER A 149 -13.65 -7.63 -3.21
C SER A 149 -13.01 -6.72 -4.27
N PHE A 150 -12.81 -5.43 -3.98
CA PHE A 150 -12.26 -4.47 -4.93
C PHE A 150 -10.76 -4.69 -5.18
N ASN A 151 -10.04 -5.22 -4.17
CA ASN A 151 -8.59 -5.39 -4.22
C ASN A 151 -8.14 -6.85 -4.35
N SER A 152 -9.02 -7.83 -4.16
CA SER A 152 -8.68 -9.25 -4.35
C SER A 152 -9.78 -10.01 -5.08
N SER A 153 -9.41 -10.61 -6.21
CA SER A 153 -10.28 -11.53 -6.97
C SER A 153 -10.62 -12.80 -6.20
N THR A 154 -9.76 -13.22 -5.26
CA THR A 154 -10.03 -14.38 -4.40
C THR A 154 -11.08 -14.03 -3.37
N ILE A 155 -10.97 -12.85 -2.73
CA ILE A 155 -12.03 -12.32 -1.85
C ILE A 155 -13.31 -12.11 -2.64
N ALA A 156 -13.26 -11.51 -3.83
CA ALA A 156 -14.46 -11.29 -4.66
C ALA A 156 -15.23 -12.57 -4.99
N LYS A 157 -14.51 -13.70 -5.17
CA LYS A 157 -15.11 -15.03 -5.37
C LYS A 157 -15.67 -15.62 -4.08
N GLU A 158 -15.04 -15.35 -2.93
CA GLU A 158 -15.52 -15.77 -1.61
C GLU A 158 -16.78 -14.99 -1.22
N ASP A 159 -16.73 -13.66 -1.28
CA ASP A 159 -17.87 -12.77 -1.04
C ASP A 159 -19.08 -13.19 -1.89
N ALA A 160 -18.88 -13.54 -3.16
CA ALA A 160 -19.94 -14.01 -4.05
C ALA A 160 -20.68 -15.27 -3.56
N LYS A 161 -20.01 -16.15 -2.81
CA LYS A 161 -20.59 -17.38 -2.27
C LYS A 161 -21.31 -17.18 -0.94
N LEU A 162 -20.92 -16.12 -0.20
CA LEU A 162 -21.43 -15.83 1.13
C LEU A 162 -22.54 -14.78 1.11
N THR A 163 -22.52 -13.87 0.12
CA THR A 163 -23.58 -12.86 -0.10
C THR A 163 -24.92 -13.58 -0.28
N ASP A 164 -25.95 -13.13 0.42
CA ASP A 164 -27.31 -13.68 0.43
C ASP A 164 -27.45 -15.12 1.01
N VAL A 165 -26.34 -15.75 1.43
CA VAL A 165 -26.32 -17.07 2.08
C VAL A 165 -26.05 -16.94 3.58
N GLU A 166 -25.12 -16.05 3.95
CA GLU A 166 -24.71 -15.77 5.32
C GLU A 166 -25.18 -14.35 5.68
N GLU A 167 -26.31 -14.22 6.38
CA GLU A 167 -26.98 -12.93 6.64
C GLU A 167 -26.07 -11.95 7.39
N ASP A 168 -25.43 -12.42 8.47
CA ASP A 168 -24.54 -11.59 9.28
C ASP A 168 -23.31 -11.13 8.49
N TYR A 169 -22.71 -12.04 7.72
CA TYR A 169 -21.59 -11.70 6.86
C TYR A 169 -21.98 -10.64 5.82
N THR A 170 -23.13 -10.83 5.15
CA THR A 170 -23.63 -9.90 4.13
C THR A 170 -23.85 -8.51 4.72
N ARG A 171 -24.54 -8.44 5.87
CA ARG A 171 -24.78 -7.19 6.60
C ARG A 171 -23.48 -6.47 6.96
N ILE A 172 -22.50 -7.20 7.51
CA ILE A 172 -21.23 -6.61 7.97
C ILE A 172 -20.38 -6.17 6.77
N GLN A 173 -20.32 -6.97 5.71
CA GLN A 173 -19.59 -6.64 4.49
C GLN A 173 -20.15 -5.36 3.84
N GLU A 174 -21.46 -5.27 3.65
CA GLU A 174 -22.09 -4.10 3.03
C GLU A 174 -21.94 -2.85 3.90
N LYS A 175 -22.09 -2.99 5.23
CA LYS A 175 -21.82 -1.90 6.18
C LYS A 175 -20.38 -1.40 6.09
N THR A 176 -19.43 -2.30 5.86
CA THR A 176 -17.99 -2.00 5.93
C THR A 176 -17.43 -1.46 4.61
N TYR A 177 -17.79 -2.09 3.49
CA TYR A 177 -17.20 -1.84 2.18
C TYR A 177 -18.20 -1.30 1.15
N GLY A 178 -19.48 -1.22 1.51
CA GLY A 178 -20.56 -0.98 0.57
C GLY A 178 -20.91 -2.23 -0.24
N LYS A 179 -21.97 -2.10 -1.06
CA LYS A 179 -22.41 -3.17 -1.93
C LYS A 179 -21.32 -3.54 -2.92
N ARG A 180 -21.01 -4.82 -2.99
CA ARG A 180 -20.10 -5.38 -4.00
C ARG A 180 -20.66 -5.09 -5.39
N PRO A 181 -19.92 -4.42 -6.28
CA PRO A 181 -20.42 -4.17 -7.62
C PRO A 181 -20.22 -5.38 -8.53
N ASP A 182 -21.23 -5.66 -9.36
CA ASP A 182 -21.23 -6.79 -10.30
C ASP A 182 -20.10 -6.71 -11.34
N TRP A 183 -19.66 -5.49 -11.68
CA TRP A 183 -18.63 -5.26 -12.70
C TRP A 183 -17.27 -5.89 -12.37
N ILE A 184 -16.96 -6.15 -11.09
CA ILE A 184 -15.68 -6.77 -10.68
C ILE A 184 -15.48 -8.15 -11.30
N ASN A 185 -16.57 -8.85 -11.62
CA ASN A 185 -16.51 -10.18 -12.24
C ASN A 185 -16.63 -10.15 -13.78
N SER A 186 -16.93 -8.98 -14.35
CA SER A 186 -17.16 -8.80 -15.78
C SER A 186 -15.89 -9.03 -16.59
N LYS A 187 -16.08 -9.41 -17.85
CA LYS A 187 -14.97 -9.62 -18.78
C LYS A 187 -14.37 -8.26 -19.17
N GLU A 188 -15.24 -7.28 -19.38
CA GLU A 188 -14.97 -5.89 -19.72
C GLU A 188 -14.05 -5.22 -18.68
N TYR A 189 -14.29 -5.46 -17.39
CA TYR A 189 -13.42 -4.98 -16.32
C TYR A 189 -11.98 -5.54 -16.41
N ARG A 190 -11.81 -6.79 -16.86
CA ARG A 190 -10.48 -7.40 -16.96
C ARG A 190 -9.74 -6.90 -18.20
N GLU A 191 -10.43 -6.90 -19.34
CA GLU A 191 -9.84 -6.56 -20.64
C GLU A 191 -9.46 -5.08 -20.77
N LYS A 192 -10.03 -4.18 -19.96
CA LYS A 192 -9.68 -2.76 -20.05
C LYS A 192 -8.22 -2.43 -19.75
N PHE A 193 -7.55 -3.27 -18.97
CA PHE A 193 -6.12 -3.11 -18.68
C PHE A 193 -5.23 -3.59 -19.85
N ASP A 194 -5.83 -4.25 -20.84
CA ASP A 194 -5.17 -4.74 -22.05
C ASP A 194 -5.37 -3.78 -23.25
N ALA A 195 -6.08 -2.66 -23.06
CA ALA A 195 -6.39 -1.72 -24.14
C ALA A 195 -5.13 -1.08 -24.75
N ASP A 196 -5.02 -1.08 -26.08
CA ASP A 196 -3.82 -0.62 -26.79
C ASP A 196 -3.52 0.87 -26.56
N ASP A 197 -4.56 1.70 -26.50
CA ASP A 197 -4.48 3.14 -26.26
C ASP A 197 -4.00 3.46 -24.83
N PHE A 198 -4.40 2.67 -23.84
CA PHE A 198 -3.86 2.75 -22.48
C PHE A 198 -2.35 2.49 -22.45
N TRP A 199 -1.88 1.45 -23.14
CA TRP A 199 -0.46 1.11 -23.18
C TRP A 199 0.38 2.05 -24.06
N ALA A 200 -0.21 2.63 -25.11
CA ALA A 200 0.46 3.59 -25.98
C ALA A 200 1.02 4.78 -25.18
N ASP A 201 0.21 5.36 -24.27
CA ASP A 201 0.64 6.45 -23.40
C ASP A 201 1.77 6.01 -22.45
N ILE A 202 1.66 4.83 -21.84
CA ILE A 202 2.69 4.29 -20.93
C ILE A 202 4.02 4.11 -21.66
N TYR A 203 4.01 3.51 -22.85
CA TYR A 203 5.23 3.28 -23.62
C TYR A 203 5.86 4.58 -24.11
N GLU A 204 5.07 5.57 -24.46
CA GLU A 204 5.58 6.88 -24.85
C GLU A 204 6.26 7.61 -23.69
N TRP A 205 5.72 7.51 -22.47
CA TRP A 205 6.25 8.14 -21.27
C TRP A 205 7.45 7.40 -20.66
N MET A 206 7.57 6.10 -20.91
CA MET A 206 8.60 5.22 -20.33
C MET A 206 10.06 5.72 -20.45
N PRO A 207 10.49 6.36 -21.56
CA PRO A 207 11.84 6.92 -21.67
C PRO A 207 12.15 8.01 -20.62
N LYS A 208 11.13 8.73 -20.14
CA LYS A 208 11.28 9.80 -19.13
C LYS A 208 10.92 9.34 -17.72
N LEU A 209 10.16 8.26 -17.58
CA LEU A 209 9.78 7.69 -16.29
C LEU A 209 10.99 7.51 -15.36
N ARG A 210 10.80 7.70 -14.06
CA ARG A 210 11.83 7.49 -13.02
C ARG A 210 11.40 6.51 -11.95
N LYS A 211 10.10 6.34 -11.78
CA LYS A 211 9.53 5.45 -10.77
C LYS A 211 8.27 4.80 -11.31
N VAL A 212 8.05 3.55 -10.95
CA VAL A 212 6.76 2.88 -11.09
C VAL A 212 6.43 2.22 -9.76
N TYR A 213 5.19 2.38 -9.30
CA TYR A 213 4.67 1.67 -8.14
C TYR A 213 3.66 0.62 -8.61
N MET A 214 3.88 -0.62 -8.19
CA MET A 214 3.02 -1.75 -8.54
C MET A 214 2.37 -2.31 -7.27
N THR A 215 1.06 -2.18 -7.19
CA THR A 215 0.22 -2.79 -6.13
C THR A 215 -1.16 -3.14 -6.71
N GLY A 216 -2.17 -3.37 -5.86
CA GLY A 216 -3.54 -3.74 -6.27
C GLY A 216 -3.91 -5.13 -5.78
N GLY A 217 -4.15 -6.05 -6.72
CA GLY A 217 -4.10 -7.49 -6.42
C GLY A 217 -2.69 -7.94 -5.99
N GLU A 218 -2.27 -9.12 -6.41
CA GLU A 218 -0.86 -9.53 -6.25
C GLU A 218 -0.08 -9.14 -7.51
N PRO A 219 0.80 -8.11 -7.46
CA PRO A 219 1.43 -7.57 -8.65
C PRO A 219 2.28 -8.58 -9.41
N THR A 220 2.86 -9.57 -8.71
CA THR A 220 3.65 -10.64 -9.33
C THR A 220 2.80 -11.65 -10.13
N MET A 221 1.48 -11.62 -9.98
CA MET A 221 0.52 -12.48 -10.68
C MET A 221 -0.19 -11.77 -11.84
N ILE A 222 -0.14 -10.44 -11.88
CA ILE A 222 -0.80 -9.62 -12.90
C ILE A 222 0.08 -9.58 -14.15
N GLN A 223 -0.44 -10.10 -15.27
CA GLN A 223 0.28 -10.18 -16.54
C GLN A 223 0.73 -8.80 -17.04
N ASN A 224 -0.12 -7.79 -16.91
CA ASN A 224 0.14 -6.40 -17.30
C ASN A 224 1.37 -5.83 -16.58
N ASN A 225 1.60 -6.18 -15.31
CA ASN A 225 2.81 -5.76 -14.59
C ASN A 225 4.06 -6.41 -15.18
N MET A 226 4.00 -7.71 -15.51
CA MET A 226 5.11 -8.40 -16.17
C MET A 226 5.38 -7.83 -17.58
N GLN A 227 4.33 -7.46 -18.32
CA GLN A 227 4.46 -6.81 -19.62
C GLN A 227 5.19 -5.47 -19.52
N PHE A 228 4.86 -4.65 -18.52
CA PHE A 228 5.60 -3.42 -18.23
C PHE A 228 7.09 -3.71 -17.96
N LEU A 229 7.37 -4.66 -17.06
CA LEU A 229 8.75 -4.98 -16.67
C LEU A 229 9.58 -5.50 -17.85
N ASP A 230 9.01 -6.42 -18.62
CA ASP A 230 9.63 -7.02 -19.80
C ASP A 230 9.90 -5.95 -20.88
N TYR A 231 8.91 -5.12 -21.21
CA TYR A 231 9.03 -4.07 -22.23
C TYR A 231 10.07 -3.01 -21.83
N ALA A 232 10.04 -2.53 -20.58
CA ALA A 232 10.99 -1.54 -20.09
C ALA A 232 12.44 -2.05 -20.16
N ALA A 233 12.65 -3.34 -19.86
CA ALA A 233 13.96 -3.96 -20.01
C ALA A 233 14.37 -4.11 -21.49
N GLU A 234 13.46 -4.57 -22.36
CA GLU A 234 13.72 -4.78 -23.78
C GLU A 234 14.05 -3.49 -24.54
N LYS A 235 13.38 -2.38 -24.19
CA LYS A 235 13.62 -1.07 -24.80
C LYS A 235 14.76 -0.27 -24.15
N GLY A 236 15.42 -0.85 -23.15
CA GLY A 236 16.57 -0.21 -22.49
C GLY A 236 16.19 0.92 -21.52
N HIS A 237 14.96 0.91 -21.00
CA HIS A 237 14.49 1.91 -20.02
C HIS A 237 14.63 1.46 -18.56
N SER A 238 14.92 0.18 -18.30
CA SER A 238 15.00 -0.35 -16.93
C SER A 238 16.10 0.31 -16.08
N LYS A 239 17.18 0.84 -16.69
CA LYS A 239 18.36 1.38 -15.98
C LYS A 239 18.17 2.77 -15.36
N HIS A 240 17.02 3.41 -15.57
CA HIS A 240 16.68 4.70 -14.97
C HIS A 240 15.33 4.69 -14.25
N ILE A 241 14.76 3.50 -14.03
CA ILE A 241 13.46 3.30 -13.38
C ILE A 241 13.67 2.56 -12.06
N ASN A 242 13.19 3.17 -10.99
CA ASN A 242 12.95 2.51 -9.71
C ASN A 242 11.60 1.78 -9.74
N VAL A 243 11.58 0.49 -9.43
CA VAL A 243 10.36 -0.31 -9.28
C VAL A 243 10.04 -0.43 -7.80
N PHE A 244 8.96 0.19 -7.35
CA PHE A 244 8.42 0.00 -6.02
C PHE A 244 7.27 -1.03 -6.07
N MET A 245 7.21 -1.98 -5.14
CA MET A 245 6.18 -3.02 -5.16
C MET A 245 5.78 -3.47 -3.76
N ASN A 246 4.46 -3.63 -3.55
CA ASN A 246 3.92 -4.38 -2.41
C ASN A 246 3.55 -5.79 -2.87
N THR A 247 4.19 -6.81 -2.33
CA THR A 247 3.91 -8.21 -2.68
C THR A 247 3.66 -9.06 -1.45
N ASN A 248 2.82 -10.08 -1.59
CA ASN A 248 2.59 -11.11 -0.59
C ASN A 248 3.66 -12.21 -0.58
N CYS A 249 4.66 -12.11 -1.46
CA CYS A 249 5.79 -13.03 -1.62
C CYS A 249 5.42 -14.49 -1.95
N THR A 250 4.19 -14.78 -2.37
CA THR A 250 3.80 -16.15 -2.77
C THR A 250 4.35 -16.57 -4.13
N ASN A 251 4.75 -15.61 -4.96
CA ASN A 251 5.34 -15.86 -6.27
C ASN A 251 6.65 -15.05 -6.43
N ALA A 252 7.76 -15.77 -6.55
CA ALA A 252 9.07 -15.21 -6.90
C ALA A 252 9.78 -16.15 -7.90
N ASN A 253 9.07 -16.53 -8.97
CA ASN A 253 9.62 -17.41 -9.98
C ASN A 253 10.82 -16.77 -10.73
N GLN A 254 11.60 -17.58 -11.43
CA GLN A 254 12.82 -17.10 -12.10
C GLN A 254 12.52 -16.00 -13.13
N LYS A 255 11.42 -16.08 -13.87
CA LYS A 255 11.04 -15.02 -14.82
C LYS A 255 10.88 -13.68 -14.11
N PHE A 256 10.20 -13.66 -12.97
CA PHE A 256 10.03 -12.45 -12.17
C PHE A 256 11.37 -11.92 -11.66
N LEU A 257 12.18 -12.78 -11.02
CA LEU A 257 13.50 -12.41 -10.49
C LEU A 257 14.43 -11.85 -11.58
N ASP A 258 14.48 -12.52 -12.74
CA ASP A 258 15.25 -12.08 -13.90
C ASP A 258 14.79 -10.70 -14.40
N SER A 259 13.48 -10.46 -14.39
CA SER A 259 12.90 -9.19 -14.84
C SER A 259 13.29 -8.04 -13.91
N ILE A 260 13.05 -8.19 -12.60
CA ILE A 260 13.32 -7.12 -11.63
C ILE A 260 14.83 -6.88 -11.43
N SER A 261 15.68 -7.89 -11.62
CA SER A 261 17.15 -7.74 -11.54
C SER A 261 17.75 -6.77 -12.57
N LYS A 262 17.01 -6.46 -13.64
CA LYS A 262 17.46 -5.57 -14.72
C LYS A 262 17.30 -4.10 -14.39
N PHE A 263 16.46 -3.75 -13.42
CA PHE A 263 16.12 -2.36 -13.08
C PHE A 263 17.21 -1.66 -12.29
N GLU A 264 17.21 -0.32 -12.34
CA GLU A 264 18.12 0.54 -11.56
C GLU A 264 18.08 0.17 -10.08
N SER A 265 16.87 0.08 -9.53
CA SER A 265 16.60 -0.29 -8.15
C SER A 265 15.19 -0.87 -8.03
N VAL A 266 15.00 -1.72 -7.02
CA VAL A 266 13.72 -2.32 -6.71
C VAL A 266 13.48 -2.21 -5.20
N ASP A 267 12.40 -1.53 -4.83
CA ASP A 267 11.96 -1.41 -3.45
C ASP A 267 10.78 -2.36 -3.21
N ILE A 268 10.92 -3.27 -2.26
CA ILE A 268 9.90 -4.27 -1.94
C ILE A 268 9.34 -4.05 -0.53
N ASN A 269 8.04 -3.84 -0.45
CA ASN A 269 7.31 -3.97 0.82
C ASN A 269 6.65 -5.36 0.88
N ALA A 270 7.27 -6.26 1.64
CA ALA A 270 6.77 -7.61 1.86
C ALA A 270 5.58 -7.58 2.82
N SER A 271 4.42 -8.01 2.33
CA SER A 271 3.18 -8.03 3.10
C SER A 271 3.09 -9.31 3.94
N LEU A 272 3.67 -9.26 5.14
CA LEU A 272 3.71 -10.37 6.11
C LEU A 272 3.08 -9.92 7.41
N ASP A 273 1.98 -10.55 7.85
CA ASP A 273 1.19 -10.14 9.03
C ASP A 273 1.54 -10.92 10.30
N GLY A 274 2.55 -11.80 10.23
CA GLY A 274 3.02 -12.64 11.32
C GLY A 274 4.00 -13.69 10.82
N ILE A 275 4.36 -14.65 11.66
CA ILE A 275 5.21 -15.79 11.29
C ILE A 275 4.39 -17.08 11.30
N GLY A 276 4.65 -17.95 10.33
CA GLY A 276 4.05 -19.28 10.27
C GLY A 276 2.53 -19.23 10.27
N VAL A 277 1.94 -19.91 11.24
CA VAL A 277 0.49 -20.06 11.39
C VAL A 277 -0.25 -18.72 11.51
N VAL A 278 0.38 -17.68 12.07
CA VAL A 278 -0.23 -16.35 12.21
C VAL A 278 -0.46 -15.72 10.84
N ASN A 279 0.57 -15.73 9.98
CA ASN A 279 0.47 -15.19 8.62
C ASN A 279 -0.46 -16.03 7.76
N GLU A 280 -0.38 -17.36 7.88
CA GLU A 280 -1.24 -18.30 7.17
C GLU A 280 -2.72 -18.09 7.48
N PHE A 281 -3.05 -17.92 8.76
CA PHE A 281 -4.40 -17.66 9.22
C PHE A 281 -4.95 -16.32 8.72
N ILE A 282 -4.16 -15.26 8.84
CA ILE A 282 -4.57 -13.90 8.47
C ILE A 282 -4.67 -13.77 6.94
N ARG A 283 -3.69 -14.29 6.21
CA ARG A 283 -3.59 -14.13 4.75
C ARG A 283 -4.27 -15.24 3.94
N GLY A 284 -4.81 -16.26 4.60
CA GLY A 284 -5.61 -17.31 3.98
C GLY A 284 -4.77 -18.25 3.10
N THR A 285 -3.68 -18.79 3.65
CA THR A 285 -2.76 -19.70 2.95
C THR A 285 -2.19 -20.75 3.90
N LYS A 286 -1.42 -21.72 3.39
CA LYS A 286 -0.65 -22.73 4.16
C LYS A 286 0.77 -22.84 3.63
N SER A 287 1.36 -21.69 3.32
CA SER A 287 2.55 -21.59 2.46
C SER A 287 3.63 -20.71 3.08
N TRP A 288 3.70 -20.59 4.41
CA TRP A 288 4.71 -19.76 5.07
C TRP A 288 6.13 -20.07 4.59
N ASP A 289 6.49 -21.34 4.51
CA ASP A 289 7.83 -21.75 4.07
C ASP A 289 8.14 -21.34 2.63
N ILE A 290 7.12 -21.34 1.76
CA ILE A 290 7.24 -20.90 0.36
C ILE A 290 7.39 -19.38 0.32
N ILE A 291 6.57 -18.65 1.08
CA ILE A 291 6.61 -17.19 1.21
C ILE A 291 7.99 -16.74 1.70
N LEU A 292 8.50 -17.35 2.76
CA LEU A 292 9.81 -17.02 3.31
C LEU A 292 10.94 -17.34 2.33
N ARG A 293 10.88 -18.50 1.65
CA ARG A 293 11.85 -18.86 0.61
C ARG A 293 11.87 -17.86 -0.53
N ASN A 294 10.69 -17.51 -1.05
CA ASN A 294 10.54 -16.54 -2.13
C ASN A 294 11.04 -15.16 -1.70
N TYR A 295 10.73 -14.74 -0.48
CA TYR A 295 11.22 -13.47 0.05
C TYR A 295 12.75 -13.46 0.13
N LYS A 296 13.37 -14.54 0.62
CA LYS A 296 14.83 -14.71 0.59
C LYS A 296 15.41 -14.67 -0.82
N SER A 297 14.74 -15.26 -1.82
CA SER A 297 15.15 -15.17 -3.23
C SER A 297 15.12 -13.73 -3.75
N ILE A 298 14.11 -12.96 -3.38
CA ILE A 298 14.01 -11.53 -3.72
C ILE A 298 15.15 -10.74 -3.06
N LEU A 299 15.36 -10.94 -1.74
CA LEU A 299 16.43 -10.27 -0.97
C LEU A 299 17.84 -10.59 -1.48
N SER A 300 18.02 -11.70 -2.20
CA SER A 300 19.31 -12.10 -2.76
C SER A 300 19.77 -11.24 -3.95
N LEU A 301 18.86 -10.44 -4.53
CA LEU A 301 19.19 -9.58 -5.66
C LEU A 301 19.89 -8.30 -5.18
N PRO A 302 21.00 -7.89 -5.83
CA PRO A 302 21.82 -6.77 -5.36
C PRO A 302 21.12 -5.41 -5.49
N ASN A 303 20.22 -5.26 -6.47
CA ASN A 303 19.47 -4.03 -6.72
C ASN A 303 18.17 -3.93 -5.89
N VAL A 304 17.90 -4.90 -5.01
CA VAL A 304 16.73 -4.88 -4.13
C VAL A 304 17.06 -4.22 -2.78
N ALA A 305 16.15 -3.36 -2.33
CA ALA A 305 15.97 -2.98 -0.94
C ALA A 305 14.57 -3.40 -0.50
N SER A 306 14.39 -3.76 0.77
CA SER A 306 13.09 -4.26 1.23
C SER A 306 12.79 -3.95 2.69
N ASN A 307 11.51 -3.74 2.94
CA ASN A 307 10.91 -3.69 4.26
C ASN A 307 9.78 -4.71 4.37
N ILE A 308 9.35 -5.00 5.59
CA ILE A 308 8.14 -5.78 5.88
C ILE A 308 7.03 -4.83 6.33
N SER A 309 5.81 -5.05 5.84
CA SER A 309 4.66 -4.18 6.15
C SER A 309 3.48 -5.00 6.69
N PRO A 310 3.50 -5.39 7.98
CA PRO A 310 2.36 -6.02 8.63
C PRO A 310 1.24 -4.99 8.90
N VAL A 311 0.00 -5.46 8.92
CA VAL A 311 -1.15 -4.71 9.43
C VAL A 311 -1.47 -5.20 10.85
N LEU A 312 -1.33 -4.31 11.85
CA LEU A 312 -1.73 -4.60 13.22
C LEU A 312 -3.25 -4.73 13.30
N GLN A 313 -3.71 -5.89 13.73
CA GLN A 313 -5.11 -6.25 13.90
C GLN A 313 -5.29 -7.18 15.10
N ILE A 314 -6.53 -7.38 15.54
CA ILE A 314 -6.81 -8.29 16.68
C ILE A 314 -6.13 -9.65 16.51
N TYR A 315 -6.13 -10.22 15.30
CA TYR A 315 -5.55 -11.55 15.04
C TYR A 315 -4.04 -11.68 15.27
N ASN A 316 -3.26 -10.61 15.15
CA ASN A 316 -1.82 -10.64 15.39
C ASN A 316 -1.38 -9.81 16.59
N LEU A 317 -2.31 -9.26 17.39
CA LEU A 317 -2.00 -8.40 18.54
C LEU A 317 -0.87 -8.96 19.41
N ASN A 318 -1.01 -10.20 19.85
CA ASN A 318 -0.04 -10.82 20.76
C ASN A 318 1.23 -11.34 20.08
N ARG A 319 1.29 -11.33 18.74
CA ARG A 319 2.36 -11.96 17.93
C ARG A 319 3.05 -11.00 16.96
N ILE A 320 2.60 -9.75 16.86
CA ILE A 320 3.11 -8.76 15.90
C ILE A 320 4.61 -8.48 16.05
N HIS A 321 5.11 -8.49 17.29
CA HIS A 321 6.52 -8.30 17.63
C HIS A 321 7.46 -9.31 16.94
N GLU A 322 6.96 -10.50 16.57
CA GLU A 322 7.77 -11.54 15.93
C GLU A 322 8.29 -11.13 14.56
N ILE A 323 7.52 -10.33 13.80
CA ILE A 323 7.98 -9.78 12.50
C ILE A 323 9.22 -8.90 12.67
N LEU A 324 9.36 -8.20 13.80
CA LEU A 324 10.54 -7.37 14.08
C LEU A 324 11.79 -8.23 14.26
N TYR A 325 11.66 -9.39 14.93
CA TYR A 325 12.76 -10.36 15.04
C TYR A 325 13.08 -11.02 13.69
N LEU A 326 12.07 -11.34 12.88
CA LEU A 326 12.29 -11.84 11.51
C LEU A 326 13.09 -10.84 10.66
N ALA A 327 12.74 -9.55 10.74
CA ALA A 327 13.47 -8.50 10.03
C ALA A 327 14.93 -8.39 10.49
N ASN A 328 15.17 -8.51 11.80
CA ASN A 328 16.51 -8.57 12.36
C ASN A 328 17.31 -9.76 11.82
N ASP A 329 16.74 -10.96 11.90
CA ASP A 329 17.43 -12.19 11.49
C ASP A 329 17.75 -12.20 9.99
N LEU A 330 16.81 -11.75 9.16
CA LEU A 330 17.03 -11.61 7.72
C LEU A 330 18.05 -10.51 7.40
N GLY A 331 18.06 -9.41 8.16
CA GLY A 331 19.07 -8.36 8.03
C GLY A 331 20.48 -8.87 8.32
N GLU A 332 20.63 -9.66 9.39
CA GLU A 332 21.90 -10.33 9.74
C GLU A 332 22.32 -11.33 8.66
N GLU A 333 21.40 -12.16 8.17
CA GLU A 333 21.68 -13.15 7.12
C GLU A 333 22.12 -12.51 5.79
N PHE A 334 21.47 -11.40 5.39
CA PHE A 334 21.66 -10.82 4.07
C PHE A 334 22.65 -9.66 4.02
N TYR A 335 22.86 -8.90 5.10
CA TYR A 335 23.64 -7.66 5.06
C TYR A 335 24.81 -7.60 6.06
N ALA A 336 24.71 -8.23 7.23
CA ALA A 336 25.75 -8.12 8.25
C ALA A 336 27.11 -8.66 7.77
N GLY A 337 28.16 -7.87 8.04
CA GLY A 337 29.54 -8.21 7.67
C GLY A 337 29.85 -8.17 6.17
N LYS A 338 28.91 -7.76 5.31
CA LYS A 338 29.14 -7.67 3.85
C LYS A 338 29.60 -6.27 3.44
N PRO A 339 30.79 -6.14 2.82
CA PRO A 339 31.32 -4.85 2.39
C PRO A 339 30.35 -4.06 1.51
N GLY A 340 30.07 -2.81 1.87
CA GLY A 340 29.19 -1.91 1.12
C GLY A 340 27.69 -2.05 1.43
N LEU A 341 27.31 -3.00 2.30
CA LEU A 341 25.92 -3.22 2.74
C LEU A 341 25.72 -2.90 4.23
N GLU A 342 26.70 -2.33 4.91
CA GLU A 342 26.69 -2.09 6.35
C GLU A 342 25.57 -1.13 6.80
N TRP A 343 25.07 -0.31 5.88
CA TRP A 343 23.96 0.61 6.09
C TRP A 343 22.59 -0.02 5.77
N LYS A 344 22.54 -1.17 5.08
CA LYS A 344 21.29 -1.85 4.75
C LYS A 344 20.74 -2.57 5.97
N SER A 345 19.43 -2.48 6.14
CA SER A 345 18.64 -3.25 7.10
C SER A 345 17.27 -3.51 6.51
N ILE A 346 16.55 -4.48 7.05
CA ILE A 346 15.15 -4.70 6.69
C ILE A 346 14.30 -3.93 7.71
N GLY A 347 13.61 -2.89 7.24
CA GLY A 347 12.69 -2.14 8.08
C GLY A 347 11.37 -2.87 8.28
N VAL A 348 10.59 -2.43 9.27
CA VAL A 348 9.22 -2.88 9.50
C VAL A 348 8.32 -1.67 9.65
N ASP A 349 7.34 -1.54 8.74
CA ASP A 349 6.28 -0.55 8.79
C ASP A 349 5.00 -1.20 9.34
N ILE A 350 4.74 -1.06 10.65
CA ILE A 350 3.52 -1.62 11.25
C ILE A 350 2.35 -0.69 10.96
N LEU A 351 1.55 -1.08 9.97
CA LEU A 351 0.36 -0.34 9.56
C LEU A 351 -0.76 -0.52 10.58
N ILE A 352 -1.47 0.57 10.88
CA ILE A 352 -2.63 0.55 11.76
C ILE A 352 -3.86 0.15 10.95
N ASN A 353 -4.56 -0.90 11.40
CA ASN A 353 -5.86 -1.26 10.82
C ASN A 353 -6.95 -0.27 11.27
N THR A 354 -7.21 0.75 10.47
CA THR A 354 -8.39 1.63 10.61
C THR A 354 -9.60 1.13 9.82
N HIS A 355 -9.38 0.19 8.88
CA HIS A 355 -10.42 -0.41 8.07
C HIS A 355 -10.00 -1.83 7.67
N PRO A 356 -10.85 -2.86 7.87
CA PRO A 356 -12.19 -2.79 8.43
C PRO A 356 -12.20 -2.53 9.95
N PRO A 357 -13.14 -1.74 10.49
CA PRO A 357 -13.07 -1.25 11.87
C PRO A 357 -13.20 -2.37 12.94
N TYR A 358 -13.84 -3.49 12.61
CA TYR A 358 -13.96 -4.64 13.53
C TYR A 358 -12.62 -5.34 13.80
N LEU A 359 -11.58 -5.08 13.00
CA LEU A 359 -10.23 -5.62 13.22
C LEU A 359 -9.33 -4.70 14.06
N ASP A 360 -9.77 -3.48 14.37
CA ASP A 360 -8.99 -2.53 15.17
C ASP A 360 -8.78 -3.07 16.60
N VAL A 361 -7.52 -3.11 17.04
CA VAL A 361 -7.15 -3.57 18.39
C VAL A 361 -7.72 -2.70 19.49
N ARG A 362 -8.08 -1.44 19.22
CA ARG A 362 -8.72 -0.54 20.19
C ARG A 362 -10.18 -0.90 20.51
N ASN A 363 -10.77 -1.88 19.81
CA ASN A 363 -12.02 -2.48 20.27
C ASN A 363 -11.81 -3.30 21.55
N LEU A 364 -10.57 -3.68 21.89
CA LEU A 364 -10.25 -4.39 23.12
C LEU A 364 -9.97 -3.42 24.28
N PRO A 365 -10.31 -3.81 25.52
CA PRO A 365 -9.87 -3.10 26.72
C PRO A 365 -8.35 -2.86 26.72
N VAL A 366 -7.90 -1.78 27.37
CA VAL A 366 -6.48 -1.41 27.44
C VAL A 366 -5.65 -2.54 28.06
N GLU A 367 -6.22 -3.24 29.03
CA GLU A 367 -5.60 -4.34 29.78
C GLU A 367 -5.23 -5.51 28.87
N MET A 368 -6.09 -5.84 27.90
CA MET A 368 -5.87 -6.94 26.95
C MET A 368 -4.77 -6.63 25.92
N ARG A 369 -4.33 -5.38 25.82
CA ARG A 369 -3.29 -4.92 24.89
C ARG A 369 -1.91 -4.81 25.53
N GLN A 370 -1.81 -4.90 26.85
CA GLN A 370 -0.55 -4.64 27.57
C GLN A 370 0.53 -5.66 27.26
N ASP A 371 0.19 -6.94 27.07
CA ASP A 371 1.17 -7.97 26.72
C ASP A 371 1.84 -7.66 25.37
N ALA A 372 1.07 -7.23 24.37
CA ALA A 372 1.60 -6.82 23.08
C ALA A 372 2.55 -5.62 23.21
N LYS A 373 2.15 -4.60 23.97
CA LYS A 373 2.99 -3.43 24.27
C LYS A 373 4.31 -3.83 24.93
N ASN A 374 4.24 -4.67 25.96
CA ASN A 374 5.42 -5.14 26.69
C ASN A 374 6.40 -5.90 25.78
N ARG A 375 5.90 -6.74 24.86
CA ARG A 375 6.74 -7.45 23.89
C ARG A 375 7.41 -6.52 22.87
N LEU A 376 6.76 -5.42 22.49
CA LEU A 376 7.36 -4.39 21.63
C LEU A 376 8.49 -3.63 22.37
N LEU A 377 8.28 -3.30 23.65
CA LEU A 377 9.32 -2.70 24.50
C LEU A 377 10.49 -3.66 24.71
N GLU A 378 10.21 -4.95 24.90
CA GLU A 378 11.24 -5.98 25.00
C GLU A 378 12.08 -6.09 23.72
N PHE A 379 11.45 -6.02 22.54
CA PHE A 379 12.17 -5.96 21.27
C PHE A 379 13.10 -4.75 21.19
N LYS A 380 12.63 -3.57 21.60
CA LYS A 380 13.44 -2.35 21.65
C LYS A 380 14.71 -2.55 22.48
N ASP A 381 14.61 -3.23 23.61
CA ASP A 381 15.76 -3.51 24.48
C ASP A 381 16.70 -4.58 23.89
N LYS A 382 16.14 -5.69 23.39
CA LYS A 382 16.91 -6.83 22.84
C LYS A 382 17.58 -6.54 21.51
N CYS A 383 16.93 -5.80 20.63
CA CYS A 383 17.39 -5.46 19.29
C CYS A 383 17.69 -3.96 19.17
N ASN A 384 18.26 -3.36 20.21
CA ASN A 384 18.46 -1.90 20.30
C ASN A 384 19.23 -1.31 19.11
N ILE A 385 20.20 -2.06 18.55
CA ILE A 385 21.03 -1.57 17.44
C ILE A 385 20.16 -1.38 16.20
N LEU A 386 19.32 -2.36 15.89
CA LEU A 386 18.39 -2.28 14.76
C LEU A 386 17.33 -1.20 15.02
N TYR A 387 16.76 -1.16 16.22
CA TYR A 387 15.76 -0.17 16.60
C TYR A 387 16.27 1.27 16.49
N GLU A 388 17.49 1.56 16.94
CA GLU A 388 18.05 2.92 16.86
C GLU A 388 18.53 3.30 15.45
N LYS A 389 19.01 2.33 14.66
CA LYS A 389 19.53 2.60 13.31
C LYS A 389 18.44 2.67 12.24
N ASN A 390 17.35 1.92 12.37
CA ASN A 390 16.30 1.86 11.36
C ASN A 390 15.11 2.74 11.77
N TRP A 391 14.99 3.90 11.11
CA TRP A 391 13.95 4.88 11.42
C TRP A 391 12.52 4.31 11.30
N LEU A 392 12.30 3.40 10.34
CA LEU A 392 10.99 2.82 10.07
C LEU A 392 10.56 1.90 11.21
N ILE A 393 11.49 1.06 11.70
CA ILE A 393 11.28 0.24 12.90
C ILE A 393 11.04 1.12 14.12
N LYS A 394 11.87 2.14 14.34
CA LYS A 394 11.71 3.07 15.48
C LYS A 394 10.32 3.71 15.49
N ASN A 395 9.93 4.28 14.34
CA ASN A 395 8.64 4.93 14.15
C ASN A 395 7.47 3.96 14.38
N SER A 396 7.55 2.74 13.83
CA SER A 396 6.53 1.72 14.02
C SER A 396 6.41 1.29 15.48
N VAL A 397 7.52 0.96 16.15
CA VAL A 397 7.50 0.51 17.54
C VAL A 397 6.96 1.60 18.46
N ASP A 398 7.49 2.82 18.37
CA ASP A 398 7.06 3.93 19.23
C ASP A 398 5.60 4.32 18.96
N GLY A 399 5.21 4.38 17.69
CA GLY A 399 3.85 4.69 17.27
C GLY A 399 2.83 3.65 17.74
N ILE A 400 3.14 2.36 17.62
CA ILE A 400 2.26 1.28 18.05
C ILE A 400 2.20 1.17 19.58
N VAL A 401 3.30 1.40 20.30
CA VAL A 401 3.27 1.48 21.77
C VAL A 401 2.27 2.54 22.24
N GLY A 402 2.32 3.74 21.67
CA GLY A 402 1.35 4.80 21.97
C GLY A 402 -0.07 4.47 21.50
N TYR A 403 -0.22 3.76 20.39
CA TYR A 403 -1.53 3.31 19.88
C TYR A 403 -2.20 2.29 20.81
N LEU A 404 -1.43 1.36 21.39
CA LEU A 404 -1.93 0.35 22.33
C LEU A 404 -2.38 0.95 23.68
N GLU A 405 -1.93 2.16 24.01
CA GLU A 405 -2.36 2.91 25.21
C GLU A 405 -3.62 3.75 25.00
N GLN A 406 -4.07 3.93 23.75
CA GLN A 406 -5.27 4.72 23.46
C GLN A 406 -6.51 4.12 24.15
N PRO A 407 -7.49 4.96 24.56
CA PRO A 407 -8.75 4.47 25.11
C PRO A 407 -9.44 3.45 24.21
N GLN A 408 -10.22 2.56 24.82
CA GLN A 408 -11.10 1.67 24.07
C GLN A 408 -12.12 2.51 23.28
N LEU A 409 -12.42 2.09 22.04
CA LEU A 409 -13.36 2.81 21.18
C LEU A 409 -14.80 2.72 21.70
N ASP A 410 -15.59 3.78 21.59
CA ASP A 410 -17.00 3.77 22.03
C ASP A 410 -17.86 2.74 21.29
N THR A 411 -17.50 2.42 20.04
CA THR A 411 -18.19 1.42 19.21
C THR A 411 -17.73 -0.02 19.46
N TRP A 412 -16.87 -0.25 20.47
CA TRP A 412 -16.18 -1.53 20.65
C TRP A 412 -17.11 -2.73 20.68
N LYS A 413 -18.28 -2.62 21.33
CA LYS A 413 -19.18 -3.77 21.53
C LYS A 413 -19.73 -4.28 20.20
N GLU A 414 -20.24 -3.37 19.37
CA GLU A 414 -20.73 -3.71 18.03
C GLU A 414 -19.59 -4.25 17.15
N GLN A 415 -18.42 -3.62 17.22
CA GLN A 415 -17.25 -4.02 16.42
C GLN A 415 -16.71 -5.40 16.83
N LEU A 416 -16.69 -5.75 18.11
CA LEU A 416 -16.29 -7.08 18.55
C LEU A 416 -17.35 -8.14 18.23
N GLN A 417 -18.64 -7.79 18.24
CA GLN A 417 -19.70 -8.69 17.76
C GLN A 417 -19.55 -8.97 16.26
N ASP A 418 -19.30 -7.94 15.46
CA ASP A 418 -19.02 -8.08 14.04
C ASP A 418 -17.72 -8.89 13.81
N PHE A 419 -16.67 -8.66 14.61
CA PHE A 419 -15.43 -9.45 14.58
C PHE A 419 -15.67 -10.95 14.79
N VAL A 420 -16.41 -11.33 15.85
CA VAL A 420 -16.69 -12.74 16.15
C VAL A 420 -17.46 -13.38 15.00
N LYS A 421 -18.55 -12.75 14.53
CA LYS A 421 -19.39 -13.26 13.43
C LYS A 421 -18.62 -13.45 12.12
N MET A 422 -17.76 -12.49 11.77
CA MET A 422 -16.90 -12.59 10.58
C MET A 422 -15.87 -13.71 10.77
N THR A 423 -15.24 -13.79 11.94
CA THR A 423 -14.24 -14.82 12.26
C THR A 423 -14.83 -16.22 12.15
N GLU A 424 -15.98 -16.47 12.77
CA GLU A 424 -16.66 -17.77 12.76
C GLU A 424 -17.11 -18.18 11.36
N THR A 425 -17.63 -17.23 10.57
CA THR A 425 -18.00 -17.47 9.17
C THR A 425 -16.77 -17.88 8.37
N TRP A 426 -15.68 -17.10 8.43
CA TRP A 426 -14.45 -17.43 7.71
C TRP A 426 -13.81 -18.73 8.19
N ASP A 427 -13.81 -19.00 9.49
CA ASP A 427 -13.25 -20.23 10.06
C ASP A 427 -13.98 -21.48 9.54
N ARG A 428 -15.32 -21.43 9.51
CA ARG A 428 -16.14 -22.49 8.91
C ARG A 428 -15.85 -22.67 7.42
N GLN A 429 -15.82 -21.57 6.67
CA GLN A 429 -15.71 -21.61 5.19
C GLN A 429 -14.31 -21.97 4.71
N ARG A 430 -13.28 -21.58 5.46
CA ARG A 430 -11.85 -21.80 5.12
C ARG A 430 -11.25 -23.00 5.85
N ASN A 431 -12.02 -23.67 6.71
CA ASN A 431 -11.55 -24.74 7.57
C ASN A 431 -10.31 -24.31 8.39
N THR A 432 -10.43 -23.15 9.04
CA THR A 432 -9.45 -22.56 9.95
C THR A 432 -10.05 -22.38 11.33
N ASN A 433 -9.24 -22.01 12.31
CA ASN A 433 -9.73 -21.70 13.65
C ASN A 433 -8.81 -20.65 14.31
N PHE A 434 -9.37 -19.52 14.73
CA PHE A 434 -8.59 -18.46 15.40
C PHE A 434 -7.91 -18.93 16.70
N SER A 435 -8.49 -19.90 17.42
CA SER A 435 -7.87 -20.48 18.62
C SER A 435 -6.50 -21.14 18.37
N ILE A 436 -6.20 -21.52 17.12
CA ILE A 436 -4.85 -22.03 16.75
C ILE A 436 -3.81 -20.90 16.83
N VAL A 437 -4.22 -19.66 16.59
CA VAL A 437 -3.38 -18.47 16.66
C VAL A 437 -3.30 -17.93 18.09
N ASP A 438 -4.45 -17.74 18.74
CA ASP A 438 -4.55 -17.22 20.11
C ASP A 438 -5.89 -17.60 20.78
N ASP A 439 -5.93 -18.79 21.38
CA ASP A 439 -7.13 -19.31 22.07
C ASP A 439 -7.60 -18.43 23.24
N LYS A 440 -6.66 -17.97 24.06
CA LYS A 440 -6.98 -17.14 25.22
C LYS A 440 -7.63 -15.83 24.80
N LEU A 441 -7.04 -15.14 23.81
CA LEU A 441 -7.59 -13.89 23.30
C LEU A 441 -8.98 -14.09 22.72
N TYR A 442 -9.20 -15.18 21.98
CA TYR A 442 -10.51 -15.45 21.39
C TYR A 442 -11.59 -15.68 22.45
N GLU A 443 -11.32 -16.52 23.45
CA GLU A 443 -12.24 -16.78 24.56
C GLU A 443 -12.54 -15.51 25.38
N ASP A 444 -11.54 -14.67 25.62
CA ASP A 444 -11.73 -13.39 26.32
C ASP A 444 -12.60 -12.42 25.48
N ILE A 445 -12.42 -12.36 24.17
CA ILE A 445 -13.29 -11.56 23.27
C ILE A 445 -14.74 -12.04 23.32
N ARG A 446 -14.98 -13.35 23.29
CA ARG A 446 -16.34 -13.91 23.32
C ARG A 446 -17.07 -13.53 24.61
N LYS A 447 -16.40 -13.64 25.76
CA LYS A 447 -16.94 -13.20 27.06
C LYS A 447 -17.26 -11.71 27.13
N LEU A 448 -16.57 -10.87 26.36
CA LEU A 448 -16.84 -9.43 26.32
C LEU A 448 -18.12 -9.07 25.55
N VAL A 449 -18.55 -9.94 24.63
CA VAL A 449 -19.68 -9.67 23.72
C VAL A 449 -20.93 -10.50 23.99
N GLU A 450 -20.82 -11.53 24.83
CA GLU A 450 -21.94 -12.17 25.54
C GLU A 450 -22.66 -11.16 26.45
#